data_AF-A0A9D3YIE6-F1
#
_entry.id   AF-A0A9D3YIE6-F1
#
_cell.length_a   1.000
_cell.length_b   1.000
_cell.length_c   1.000
_cell.angle_alpha   90.00
_cell.angle_beta   90.00
_cell.angle_gamma   90.00
#
_symmetry.space_group_name_H-M   'P 1'
#
loop_
_entity.id
_entity.type
_entity.pdbx_description
1 polymer ?
#
loop_
_entity_poly.entity_id
_entity_poly.type
_entity_poly.pdbx_seq_one_letter_code
_entity_poly.pdbx_strand_id
1 'polypeptide(L)'
;MLLLLLLLLLLLLLLLLLLLLLLLLLLLLLLLPLLLLLLLLLLLLLLLLLLLLLLLLLLLLLLVLLLLVLLLVLLPPPPPPPRLLLLLLLLLPLLLLLLPLLLLLLLLLPLLLLLLLLLLLLLLLLLLLLLLLLLLLLLLLLLLLLLLLLLQLLLLLLLLLLLLLLLLLLLLHHHHHHHHSQ
;
A
#
# COMPACT_ATOMS: atom_id res chain seq x y z
N MET A 1 30.09 20.84 31.23
CA MET A 1 28.94 20.10 31.78
C MET A 1 27.67 20.31 30.96
N LEU A 2 27.10 21.53 30.88
CA LEU A 2 25.82 21.77 30.19
C LEU A 2 25.82 21.40 28.69
N LEU A 3 26.87 21.73 27.95
CA LEU A 3 27.00 21.37 26.53
C LEU A 3 26.99 19.84 26.30
N LEU A 4 27.70 19.09 27.14
CA LEU A 4 27.76 17.63 27.05
C LEU A 4 26.39 17.00 27.32
N LEU A 5 25.66 17.52 28.31
CA LEU A 5 24.31 17.07 28.63
C LEU A 5 23.33 17.32 27.48
N LEU A 6 23.37 18.53 26.89
CA LEU A 6 22.53 18.89 25.74
C LEU A 6 22.78 17.94 24.56
N LEU A 7 24.06 17.65 24.28
CA LEU A 7 24.42 16.78 23.17
C LEU A 7 24.01 15.32 23.41
N LEU A 8 24.17 14.82 24.64
CA LEU A 8 23.68 13.50 25.02
C LEU A 8 22.14 13.40 24.87
N LEU A 9 21.41 14.43 25.29
CA LEU A 9 19.96 14.51 25.14
C LEU A 9 19.55 14.49 23.66
N LEU A 10 20.24 15.26 22.81
CA LEU A 10 20.00 15.27 21.36
C LEU A 10 20.23 13.90 20.73
N LEU A 11 21.34 13.23 21.10
CA LEU A 11 21.65 11.88 20.65
C LEU A 11 20.57 10.88 21.05
N LEU A 12 20.11 10.93 22.31
CA LEU A 12 19.05 10.08 22.83
C LEU A 12 17.72 10.31 22.08
N LEU A 13 17.35 11.57 21.85
CA LEU A 13 16.15 11.93 21.10
C LEU A 13 16.21 11.37 19.66
N LEU A 14 17.36 11.50 19.01
CA LEU A 14 17.55 11.03 17.65
C LEU A 14 17.53 9.49 17.56
N LEU A 15 18.11 8.80 18.55
CA LEU A 15 18.01 7.35 18.69
C LEU A 15 16.57 6.88 18.90
N LEU A 16 15.80 7.58 19.75
CA LEU A 16 14.39 7.29 19.96
C LEU A 16 13.58 7.48 18.67
N LEU A 17 13.84 8.56 17.93
CA LEU A 17 13.21 8.81 16.63
C LEU A 17 13.54 7.70 15.62
N LEU A 18 14.79 7.25 15.59
CA LEU A 18 15.24 6.14 14.75
C LEU A 18 14.49 4.85 15.08
N LEU A 19 14.36 4.53 16.38
CA LEU A 19 13.64 3.35 16.85
C LEU A 19 12.16 3.42 16.47
N LEU A 20 11.52 4.58 16.66
CA LEU A 20 10.13 4.81 16.27
C LEU A 20 9.93 4.61 14.77
N LEU A 21 10.83 5.16 13.95
CA LEU A 21 10.80 5.04 12.49
C LEU A 21 10.96 3.57 12.05
N LEU A 22 11.86 2.83 12.69
CA LEU A 22 12.05 1.40 12.44
C LEU A 22 10.80 0.58 12.82
N LEU A 23 10.19 0.88 13.97
CA LEU A 23 8.94 0.25 14.40
C LEU A 23 7.81 0.54 13.40
N LEU A 24 7.70 1.78 12.93
CA LEU A 24 6.73 2.18 11.90
C LEU A 24 6.96 1.41 10.60
N LEU A 25 8.22 1.29 10.15
CA LEU A 25 8.59 0.50 8.97
C LEU A 25 8.17 -0.97 9.13
N LEU A 26 8.45 -1.58 10.28
CA LEU A 26 8.07 -2.96 10.57
C LEU A 26 6.55 -3.13 10.57
N LEU A 27 5.83 -2.21 11.21
CA LEU A 27 4.37 -2.21 11.24
C LEU A 27 3.81 -2.09 9.82
N LEU A 28 4.34 -1.17 9.00
CA LEU A 28 3.93 -1.01 7.61
C LEU A 28 4.18 -2.29 6.81
N LEU A 29 5.35 -2.92 7.00
CA LEU A 29 5.71 -4.18 6.33
C LEU A 29 4.76 -5.33 6.71
N LEU A 30 4.28 -5.36 7.97
CA LEU A 30 3.31 -6.36 8.45
C LEU A 30 1.87 -6.07 7.98
N LEU A 31 1.45 -4.81 8.00
CA LEU A 31 0.10 -4.39 7.60
C LEU A 31 -0.10 -4.48 6.08
N LEU A 32 0.97 -4.29 5.32
CA LEU A 32 0.97 -4.36 3.86
C LEU A 32 0.35 -5.66 3.31
N PRO A 33 0.89 -6.86 3.60
CA PRO A 33 0.35 -8.10 3.06
C PRO A 33 -1.10 -8.32 3.51
N LEU A 34 -1.49 -7.85 4.70
CA LEU A 34 -2.86 -7.93 5.19
C LEU A 34 -3.82 -7.04 4.38
N LEU A 35 -3.42 -5.80 4.09
CA LEU A 35 -4.23 -4.87 3.29
C LEU A 35 -4.37 -5.37 1.84
N LEU A 36 -3.28 -5.89 1.26
CA LEU A 36 -3.31 -6.52 -0.07
C LEU A 36 -4.23 -7.75 -0.09
N LEU A 37 -4.15 -8.60 0.94
CA LEU A 37 -5.02 -9.77 1.08
C LEU A 37 -6.49 -9.37 1.20
N LEU A 38 -6.79 -8.35 2.02
CA LEU A 38 -8.15 -7.84 2.19
C LEU A 38 -8.72 -7.30 0.87
N LEU A 39 -7.92 -6.51 0.14
CA LEU A 39 -8.30 -5.99 -1.17
C LEU A 39 -8.55 -7.13 -2.17
N LEU A 40 -7.65 -8.12 -2.21
CA LEU A 40 -7.80 -9.31 -3.06
C LEU A 40 -9.08 -10.08 -2.72
N LEU A 41 -9.38 -10.25 -1.43
CA LEU A 41 -10.59 -10.93 -0.97
C LEU A 41 -11.86 -10.17 -1.37
N LEU A 42 -11.90 -8.86 -1.13
CA LEU A 42 -13.03 -8.00 -1.49
C LEU A 42 -13.28 -8.06 -3.00
N LEU A 43 -12.21 -8.01 -3.78
CA LEU A 43 -12.29 -8.19 -5.21
C LEU A 43 -12.86 -9.56 -5.57
N LEU A 44 -12.30 -10.64 -5.02
CA LEU A 44 -12.70 -11.99 -5.37
C LEU A 44 -14.19 -12.18 -5.11
N LEU A 45 -14.69 -11.62 -4.02
CA LEU A 45 -16.10 -11.56 -3.69
C LEU A 45 -16.92 -10.80 -4.76
N LEU A 46 -16.45 -9.63 -5.20
CA LEU A 46 -17.10 -8.85 -6.27
C LEU A 46 -17.17 -9.64 -7.59
N LEU A 47 -16.06 -10.29 -7.96
CA LEU A 47 -15.99 -11.13 -9.16
C LEU A 47 -16.96 -12.32 -9.05
N LEU A 48 -17.00 -12.98 -7.89
CA LEU A 48 -17.91 -14.09 -7.62
C LEU A 48 -19.37 -13.64 -7.70
N LEU A 49 -19.70 -12.48 -7.14
CA LEU A 49 -21.05 -11.89 -7.21
C LEU A 49 -21.46 -11.63 -8.66
N LEU A 50 -20.55 -11.06 -9.47
CA LEU A 50 -20.78 -10.78 -10.88
C LEU A 50 -20.99 -12.07 -11.68
N LEU A 51 -20.17 -13.10 -11.42
CA LEU A 51 -20.30 -14.42 -12.03
C LEU A 51 -21.62 -15.09 -11.64
N LEU A 52 -22.02 -14.99 -10.36
CA LEU A 52 -23.29 -15.51 -9.87
C LEU A 52 -24.46 -14.81 -10.57
N LEU A 53 -24.39 -13.48 -10.74
CA LEU A 53 -25.41 -12.72 -11.47
C LEU A 53 -25.49 -13.16 -12.94
N LEU A 54 -24.35 -13.36 -13.59
CA LEU A 54 -24.28 -13.90 -14.96
C LEU A 54 -24.94 -15.28 -15.04
N LEU A 55 -24.61 -16.18 -14.11
CA LEU A 55 -25.18 -17.52 -14.04
C LEU A 55 -26.70 -17.48 -13.81
N LEU A 56 -27.18 -16.63 -12.89
CA LEU A 56 -28.60 -16.44 -12.62
C LEU A 56 -29.34 -15.96 -13.87
N LEU A 57 -28.77 -15.00 -14.59
CA LEU A 57 -29.35 -14.49 -15.84
C LEU A 57 -29.44 -15.57 -16.91
N LEU A 58 -28.38 -16.37 -17.06
CA LEU A 58 -28.35 -17.51 -17.99
C LEU A 58 -29.39 -18.57 -17.61
N LEU A 59 -29.51 -18.89 -16.32
CA LEU A 59 -30.53 -19.82 -15.81
C LEU A 59 -31.94 -19.28 -16.07
N LEU A 60 -32.18 -17.99 -15.83
CA LEU A 60 -33.46 -17.35 -16.10
C LEU A 60 -33.81 -17.43 -17.59
N LEU A 61 -32.86 -17.12 -18.46
CA LEU A 61 -33.03 -17.23 -19.92
C LEU A 61 -33.40 -18.67 -20.31
N LEU A 62 -32.71 -19.67 -19.76
CA LEU A 62 -32.99 -21.09 -20.00
C LEU A 62 -34.39 -21.48 -19.49
N LEU A 63 -34.77 -21.04 -18.29
CA LEU A 63 -36.08 -21.32 -17.71
C LEU A 63 -37.20 -20.73 -18.56
N VAL A 64 -37.06 -19.48 -19.01
CA VAL A 64 -38.06 -18.84 -19.88
C VAL A 64 -38.16 -19.60 -21.21
N LEU A 65 -37.03 -19.99 -21.80
CA LEU A 65 -37.02 -20.82 -23.00
C LEU A 65 -37.77 -22.15 -22.79
N LEU A 66 -37.50 -22.84 -21.70
CA LEU A 66 -38.16 -24.11 -21.36
C LEU A 66 -39.68 -23.93 -21.16
N LEU A 67 -40.09 -22.90 -20.41
CA LEU A 67 -41.51 -22.60 -20.17
C LEU A 67 -42.24 -22.29 -21.47
N LEU A 68 -41.60 -21.57 -22.39
CA LEU A 68 -42.16 -21.29 -23.72
C LEU A 68 -42.32 -22.56 -24.56
N VAL A 69 -41.32 -23.45 -24.54
CA VAL A 69 -41.41 -24.76 -25.22
C VAL A 69 -42.53 -25.61 -24.61
N LEU A 70 -42.66 -25.63 -23.28
CA LEU A 70 -43.74 -26.37 -22.60
C LEU A 70 -45.12 -25.80 -22.95
N LEU A 71 -45.27 -24.46 -22.93
CA LEU A 71 -46.50 -23.79 -23.32
C LEU A 71 -46.92 -24.16 -24.76
N LEU A 72 -45.95 -24.23 -25.68
CA LEU A 72 -46.18 -24.65 -27.06
C LEU A 72 -46.74 -26.08 -27.15
N VAL A 73 -46.23 -27.00 -26.32
CA VAL A 73 -46.67 -28.40 -26.28
C VAL A 73 -48.07 -28.54 -25.68
N LEU A 74 -48.39 -27.75 -24.64
CA LEU A 74 -49.64 -27.87 -23.89
C LEU A 74 -50.84 -27.14 -24.52
N LEU A 75 -50.63 -26.11 -25.35
CA LEU A 75 -51.71 -25.43 -26.04
C LEU A 75 -52.40 -26.40 -27.03
N PRO A 76 -53.75 -26.42 -27.13
CA PRO A 76 -54.46 -27.21 -28.14
C PRO A 76 -54.00 -26.82 -29.56
N PRO A 77 -54.08 -27.68 -30.59
CA PRO A 77 -53.57 -27.40 -31.93
C PRO A 77 -54.40 -26.45 -32.80
N PRO A 78 -54.03 -25.16 -32.94
CA PRO A 78 -54.23 -24.45 -34.19
C PRO A 78 -53.25 -24.98 -35.25
N PRO A 79 -53.48 -24.68 -36.53
CA PRO A 79 -52.55 -25.01 -37.60
C PRO A 79 -51.12 -24.55 -37.25
N PRO A 80 -50.08 -25.26 -37.74
CA PRO A 80 -48.69 -25.01 -37.37
C PRO A 80 -48.18 -23.55 -37.55
N PRO A 81 -48.54 -22.79 -38.61
CA PRO A 81 -47.97 -21.46 -38.82
C PRO A 81 -48.28 -20.41 -37.72
N PRO A 82 -49.52 -20.21 -37.22
CA PRO A 82 -49.79 -19.20 -36.20
C PRO A 82 -49.12 -19.48 -34.85
N ARG A 83 -48.83 -20.75 -34.50
CA ARG A 83 -48.19 -21.11 -33.22
C ARG A 83 -46.78 -20.60 -33.12
N LEU A 84 -46.01 -20.83 -34.19
CA LEU A 84 -44.61 -20.40 -34.26
C LEU A 84 -44.51 -18.87 -34.27
N LEU A 85 -45.45 -18.20 -34.95
CA LEU A 85 -45.51 -16.74 -34.99
C LEU A 85 -45.82 -16.15 -33.61
N LEU A 86 -46.78 -16.70 -32.85
CA LEU A 86 -47.09 -16.25 -31.50
C LEU A 86 -45.92 -16.47 -30.53
N LEU A 87 -45.25 -17.63 -30.61
CA LEU A 87 -44.06 -17.89 -29.79
C LEU A 87 -42.93 -16.93 -30.14
N LEU A 88 -42.69 -16.68 -31.42
CA LEU A 88 -41.67 -15.73 -31.87
C LEU A 88 -42.02 -14.31 -31.40
N LEU A 89 -43.29 -13.90 -31.48
CA LEU A 89 -43.75 -12.59 -31.01
C LEU A 89 -43.52 -12.40 -29.50
N LEU A 90 -43.67 -13.45 -28.70
CA LEU A 90 -43.44 -13.40 -27.25
C LEU A 90 -41.95 -13.51 -26.89
N LEU A 91 -41.19 -14.36 -27.58
CA LEU A 91 -39.78 -14.61 -27.31
C LEU A 91 -38.89 -13.46 -27.78
N LEU A 92 -39.20 -12.87 -28.94
CA LEU A 92 -38.42 -11.80 -29.54
C LEU A 92 -38.19 -10.61 -28.58
N PRO A 93 -39.21 -9.98 -27.96
CA PRO A 93 -39.00 -8.85 -27.06
C PRO A 93 -38.17 -9.24 -25.82
N LEU A 94 -38.35 -10.45 -25.29
CA LEU A 94 -37.57 -10.94 -24.16
C LEU A 94 -36.10 -11.16 -24.53
N LEU A 95 -35.84 -11.79 -25.68
CA LEU A 95 -34.48 -11.98 -26.19
C LEU A 95 -33.81 -10.64 -26.52
N LEU A 96 -34.54 -9.71 -27.12
CA LEU A 96 -34.07 -8.35 -27.39
C LEU A 96 -33.71 -7.58 -26.11
N LEU A 97 -34.32 -7.90 -24.97
CA LEU A 97 -33.99 -7.28 -23.68
C LEU A 97 -32.83 -7.99 -22.97
N LEU A 98 -32.83 -9.34 -22.95
CA LEU A 98 -31.85 -10.12 -22.20
C LEU A 98 -30.49 -10.20 -22.92
N LEU A 99 -30.46 -10.29 -24.25
CA LEU A 99 -29.22 -10.41 -25.02
C LEU A 99 -28.29 -9.20 -24.84
N PRO A 100 -28.77 -7.94 -24.97
CA PRO A 100 -27.92 -6.77 -24.71
C PRO A 100 -27.42 -6.73 -23.26
N LEU A 101 -28.24 -7.15 -22.30
CA LEU A 101 -27.85 -7.17 -20.89
C LEU A 101 -26.76 -8.22 -20.61
N LEU A 102 -26.89 -9.42 -21.21
CA LEU A 102 -25.86 -10.46 -21.15
C LEU A 102 -24.55 -9.99 -21.79
N LEU A 103 -24.62 -9.38 -22.98
CA LEU A 103 -23.46 -8.86 -23.69
C LEU A 103 -22.79 -7.71 -22.92
N LEU A 104 -23.59 -6.82 -22.33
CA LEU A 104 -23.11 -5.76 -21.45
C LEU A 104 -22.36 -6.36 -20.25
N LEU A 105 -22.94 -7.36 -19.57
CA LEU A 105 -22.32 -8.00 -18.42
C LEU A 105 -21.01 -8.71 -18.80
N LEU A 106 -21.01 -9.41 -19.95
CA LEU A 106 -19.83 -10.09 -20.49
C LEU A 106 -18.71 -9.10 -20.85
N LEU A 107 -19.06 -7.92 -21.35
CA LEU A 107 -18.10 -6.86 -21.67
C LEU A 107 -17.61 -6.11 -20.42
N LEU A 108 -18.48 -5.93 -19.42
CA LEU A 108 -18.13 -5.31 -18.14
C LEU A 108 -17.16 -6.18 -17.34
N LEU A 109 -17.29 -7.51 -17.40
CA LEU A 109 -16.42 -8.45 -16.69
C LEU A 109 -14.91 -8.22 -16.94
N PRO A 110 -14.40 -8.25 -18.19
CA PRO A 110 -12.97 -8.01 -18.46
C PRO A 110 -12.56 -6.56 -18.18
N LEU A 111 -13.45 -5.58 -18.40
CA LEU A 111 -13.17 -4.18 -18.06
C LEU A 111 -12.99 -3.98 -16.55
N LEU A 112 -13.84 -4.62 -15.74
CA LEU A 112 -13.74 -4.60 -14.28
C LEU A 112 -12.47 -5.30 -13.80
N LEU A 113 -12.11 -6.43 -14.41
CA LEU A 113 -10.86 -7.13 -14.12
C LEU A 113 -9.63 -6.28 -14.48
N LEU A 114 -9.66 -5.58 -15.61
CA LEU A 114 -8.59 -4.65 -16.00
C LEU A 114 -8.49 -3.47 -15.03
N LEU A 115 -9.63 -2.84 -14.70
CA LEU A 115 -9.69 -1.73 -13.75
C LEU A 115 -9.12 -2.15 -12.40
N LEU A 116 -9.48 -3.35 -11.93
CA LEU A 116 -8.90 -3.94 -10.75
C LEU A 116 -7.38 -4.06 -10.87
N LEU A 117 -6.88 -4.69 -11.94
CA LEU A 117 -5.45 -4.93 -12.12
C LEU A 117 -4.69 -3.58 -12.02
N LEU A 118 -5.25 -2.55 -12.65
CA LEU A 118 -4.71 -1.20 -12.60
C LEU A 118 -4.77 -0.59 -11.20
N LEU A 119 -5.87 -0.77 -10.46
CA LEU A 119 -5.98 -0.32 -9.07
C LEU A 119 -4.96 -1.01 -8.16
N LEU A 120 -4.79 -2.33 -8.31
CA LEU A 120 -3.81 -3.11 -7.57
C LEU A 120 -2.38 -2.63 -7.88
N LEU A 121 -2.07 -2.40 -9.16
CA LEU A 121 -0.78 -1.86 -9.60
C LEU A 121 -0.53 -0.46 -9.01
N LEU A 122 -1.53 0.41 -9.06
CA LEU A 122 -1.44 1.77 -8.50
C LEU A 122 -1.19 1.73 -7.00
N LEU A 123 -1.91 0.88 -6.28
CA LEU A 123 -1.72 0.70 -4.83
C LEU A 123 -0.30 0.20 -4.53
N LEU A 124 0.18 -0.80 -5.28
CA LEU A 124 1.54 -1.32 -5.15
C LEU A 124 2.58 -0.22 -5.41
N LEU A 125 2.38 0.61 -6.44
CA LEU A 125 3.26 1.73 -6.76
C LEU A 125 3.27 2.77 -5.64
N LEU A 126 2.10 3.20 -5.17
CA LEU A 126 1.96 4.18 -4.08
C LEU A 126 2.68 3.69 -2.82
N LEU A 127 2.52 2.41 -2.52
CA LEU A 127 3.20 1.78 -1.41
C LEU A 127 4.71 1.73 -1.60
N LEU A 128 5.20 1.33 -2.77
CA LEU A 128 6.63 1.30 -3.08
C LEU A 128 7.23 2.70 -2.89
N LEU A 129 6.52 3.73 -3.34
CA LEU A 129 6.90 5.14 -3.15
C LEU A 129 6.96 5.50 -1.66
N LEU A 130 5.95 5.10 -0.87
CA LEU A 130 5.92 5.33 0.58
C LEU A 130 7.11 4.64 1.27
N LEU A 131 7.40 3.39 0.91
CA LEU A 131 8.53 2.63 1.43
C LEU A 131 9.86 3.32 1.09
N LEU A 132 10.02 3.76 -0.17
CA LEU A 132 11.19 4.48 -0.63
C LEU A 132 11.39 5.80 0.13
N LEU A 133 10.31 6.56 0.34
CA LEU A 133 10.33 7.80 1.12
C LEU A 133 10.77 7.53 2.56
N LEU A 134 10.21 6.48 3.19
CA LEU A 134 10.56 6.09 4.55
C LEU A 134 12.02 5.66 4.66
N LEU A 135 12.53 4.92 3.68
CA LEU A 135 13.93 4.51 3.60
C LEU A 135 14.86 5.71 3.41
N LEU A 136 14.49 6.67 2.55
CA LEU A 136 15.24 7.90 2.36
C LEU A 136 15.31 8.71 3.66
N LEU A 137 14.17 8.82 4.37
CA LEU A 137 14.11 9.51 5.66
C LEU A 137 15.00 8.81 6.70
N LEU A 138 14.98 7.46 6.75
CA LEU A 138 15.85 6.66 7.61
C LEU A 138 17.32 6.92 7.29
N LEU A 139 17.69 6.91 6.01
CA LEU A 139 19.07 7.18 5.57
C LEU A 139 19.53 8.59 5.96
N LEU A 140 18.67 9.59 5.74
CA LEU A 140 18.95 10.97 6.12
C LEU A 140 19.15 11.10 7.64
N LEU A 141 18.29 10.44 8.43
CA LEU A 141 18.39 10.43 9.88
C LEU A 141 19.69 9.77 10.36
N LEU A 142 20.08 8.66 9.74
CA LEU A 142 21.34 7.96 10.03
C LEU A 142 22.56 8.82 9.65
N LEU A 143 22.50 9.52 8.52
CA LEU A 143 23.54 10.46 8.12
C LEU A 143 23.66 11.61 9.14
N LEU A 144 22.52 12.15 9.58
CA LEU A 144 22.49 13.19 10.61
C LEU A 144 23.08 12.70 11.93
N LEU A 145 22.74 11.46 12.35
CA LEU A 145 23.35 10.81 13.52
C LEU A 145 24.87 10.76 13.38
N LEU A 146 25.36 10.29 12.24
CA LEU A 146 26.80 10.16 11.98
C LEU A 146 27.50 11.53 12.03
N LEU A 147 26.89 12.55 11.43
CA LEU A 147 27.42 13.91 11.45
C LEU A 147 27.50 14.46 12.89
N LEU A 148 26.46 14.25 13.69
CA LEU A 148 26.43 14.66 15.10
C LEU A 148 27.51 13.94 15.92
N LEU A 149 27.71 12.64 15.69
CA LEU A 149 28.77 11.87 16.33
C LEU A 149 30.16 12.38 15.94
N LEU A 150 30.39 12.68 14.65
CA LEU A 150 31.64 13.25 14.17
C LEU A 150 31.91 14.61 14.81
N LEU A 151 30.89 15.47 14.87
CA LEU A 151 30.99 16.79 15.50
C LEU A 151 31.27 16.67 17.01
N GLN A 152 30.65 15.71 17.70
CA GLN A 152 30.95 15.41 19.09
C GLN A 152 32.41 14.99 19.27
N LEU A 153 32.92 14.10 18.41
CA LEU A 153 34.31 13.65 18.45
C LEU A 153 35.28 14.83 18.24
N LEU A 154 35.00 15.70 17.28
CA LEU A 154 35.80 16.89 17.02
C LEU A 154 35.82 17.85 18.23
N LEU A 155 34.66 18.08 18.85
CA LEU A 155 34.57 18.90 20.06
C LEU A 155 35.38 18.28 21.22
N LEU A 156 35.31 16.97 21.41
CA LEU A 156 36.12 16.27 22.41
C LEU A 156 37.62 16.41 22.14
N LEU A 157 38.05 16.27 20.88
CA LEU A 157 39.45 16.46 20.49
C LEU A 157 39.92 17.89 20.77
N LEU A 158 39.10 18.89 20.42
CA LEU A 158 39.41 20.30 20.67
C LEU A 158 39.53 20.58 22.17
N LEU A 159 38.62 20.06 22.98
CA LEU A 159 38.69 20.18 24.44
C LEU A 159 39.97 19.55 25.00
N LEU A 160 40.37 18.38 24.48
CA LEU A 160 41.60 17.71 24.89
C LEU A 160 42.84 18.52 24.51
N LEU A 161 42.88 19.10 23.30
CA LEU A 161 43.96 20.00 22.88
C LEU A 161 44.07 21.24 23.77
N LEU A 162 42.94 21.87 24.12
CA LEU A 162 42.92 23.01 25.04
C LEU A 162 43.44 22.64 26.43
N LEU A 163 43.08 21.47 26.94
CA LEU A 163 43.60 20.96 28.20
C LEU A 163 45.11 20.73 28.15
N LEU A 164 45.62 20.13 27.07
CA LEU A 164 47.06 19.94 26.87
C LEU A 164 47.82 21.27 26.83
N LEU A 165 47.27 22.27 26.12
CA LEU A 165 47.87 23.59 26.04
C LEU A 165 47.89 24.30 27.41
N LEU A 166 46.80 24.19 28.18
CA LEU A 166 46.76 24.68 29.56
C LEU A 166 47.81 24.01 30.44
N LEU A 167 47.96 22.69 30.35
CA LEU A 167 48.99 21.95 31.09
C LEU A 167 50.39 22.40 30.71
N LEU A 168 50.67 22.59 29.42
CA LEU A 168 51.95 23.09 28.94
C LEU A 168 52.25 24.50 29.52
N LEU A 169 51.27 25.40 29.48
CA LEU A 169 51.41 26.74 30.04
C LEU A 169 51.68 26.71 31.55
N LEU A 170 51.00 25.84 32.29
CA LEU A 170 51.25 25.64 33.72
C LEU A 170 52.67 25.13 33.99
N LEU A 171 53.15 24.17 33.20
CA LEU A 171 54.52 23.65 33.33
C LEU A 171 55.57 24.74 33.05
N LEU A 172 55.38 25.53 31.98
CA LEU A 172 56.27 26.64 31.66
C LEU A 172 56.28 27.71 32.75
N HIS A 173 55.09 28.05 33.26
CA HIS A 173 54.94 29.02 34.35
C HIS A 173 55.65 28.54 35.63
N HIS A 174 55.48 27.27 35.98
CA HIS A 174 56.14 26.69 37.15
C HIS A 174 57.67 26.67 37.00
N HIS A 175 58.18 26.31 35.82
CA HIS A 175 59.61 26.33 35.54
C HIS A 175 60.19 27.75 35.63
N HIS A 176 59.50 28.74 35.06
CA HIS A 176 59.92 30.14 35.14
C HIS A 176 59.99 30.64 36.59
N HIS A 177 59.00 30.31 37.42
CA HIS A 177 59.01 30.67 38.83
C HIS A 177 60.15 30.02 39.60
N HIS A 178 60.46 28.75 39.32
CA HIS A 178 61.58 28.08 39.98
C HIS A 178 62.94 28.68 39.63
N HIS A 179 63.18 29.05 38.36
CA HIS A 179 64.44 29.68 37.95
C HIS A 179 64.63 31.09 38.50
N HIS A 180 63.56 31.85 38.74
CA HIS A 180 63.65 33.17 39.36
C HIS A 180 63.74 33.14 40.89
N SER A 181 63.59 31.97 41.51
CA SER A 181 63.67 31.79 42.97
C SER A 181 65.04 31.32 43.47
N GLN A 182 66.03 31.23 42.58
CA GLN A 182 67.45 31.00 42.89
C GLN A 182 68.24 32.28 42.65
#